data_AF-A0A6P6NAG8-F1
#
_entry.id   AF-A0A6P6NAG8-F1
#
_cell.length_a   1.000
_cell.length_b   1.000
_cell.length_c   1.000
_cell.angle_alpha   90.00
_cell.angle_beta   90.00
_cell.angle_gamma   90.00
#
_symmetry.space_group_name_H-M   'P 1'
#
loop_
_entity.id
_entity.type
_entity.pdbx_description
1 polymer ?
#
loop_
_entity_poly.entity_id
_entity_poly.type
_entity_poly.pdbx_seq_one_letter_code
_entity_poly.pdbx_strand_id
1 'polypeptide(L)'
;MQPPPRKVKVTQELKNTHTEQLGRLHLKHQTECDLLEDMRTYSQKKATLERDYAQALQKLANQYLKRDWPGIKPDDQRTDYRNVYGVWRAYLEGTVQVTQSRLNVCENYKSDISDPAKTLRLYKEQQLKKCIDQLGRIQAELQDSVKDLAKSKKKYFELEQMAQAVREKADIESKSKLGLFQSRISLQKASVKLKAKRSDCNSKATHARNEYLLTLAAANAHHDRYYQTDLASCIKGLEGNVYDHVKDYLISFCRTELEAFQAVHSTFQFLLEKSSRVMQDFNQQLFLQENPVFHKAQDFPFQPSDSDTSRQLESETGTTEEHSLNKEARKWATRVAREHKNIIHYKRVRGAGCHTHTHTHTHQQHTHFNT
;
A
#
# COMPACT_ATOMS: atom_id res chain seq x y z
N MET A 1 42.30 -44.57 -2.42
CA MET A 1 41.10 -45.22 -2.99
C MET A 1 39.91 -44.89 -2.09
N GLN A 2 39.07 -43.91 -2.46
CA GLN A 2 37.78 -43.72 -1.78
C GLN A 2 36.91 -44.95 -2.07
N PRO A 3 36.20 -45.52 -1.08
CA PRO A 3 35.23 -46.56 -1.36
C PRO A 3 34.17 -46.00 -2.31
N PRO A 4 33.67 -46.80 -3.28
CA PRO A 4 32.64 -46.35 -4.19
C PRO A 4 31.43 -45.86 -3.39
N PRO A 5 30.77 -44.76 -3.79
CA PRO A 5 29.65 -44.21 -3.05
C PRO A 5 28.60 -45.32 -2.85
N ARG A 6 28.24 -45.57 -1.58
CA ARG A 6 27.21 -46.56 -1.24
C ARG A 6 25.95 -46.19 -2.00
N LYS A 7 25.53 -47.04 -2.96
CA LYS A 7 24.25 -46.87 -3.67
C LYS A 7 23.15 -46.80 -2.62
N VAL A 8 22.56 -45.62 -2.47
CA VAL A 8 21.49 -45.37 -1.51
C VAL A 8 20.31 -46.24 -1.93
N LYS A 9 19.61 -46.84 -0.96
CA LYS A 9 18.43 -47.64 -1.29
C LYS A 9 17.35 -46.70 -1.82
N VAL A 10 16.65 -47.08 -2.89
CA VAL A 10 15.54 -46.31 -3.49
C VAL A 10 14.51 -45.86 -2.45
N THR A 11 14.22 -46.71 -1.45
CA THR A 11 13.33 -46.36 -0.33
C THR A 11 13.83 -45.20 0.53
N GLN A 12 15.15 -45.05 0.66
CA GLN A 12 15.77 -43.97 1.43
C GLN A 12 15.86 -42.68 0.60
N GLU A 13 16.15 -42.79 -0.70
CA GLU A 13 16.12 -41.65 -1.61
C GLU A 13 14.73 -41.01 -1.63
N LEU A 14 13.68 -41.83 -1.78
CA LEU A 14 12.29 -41.35 -1.73
C LEU A 14 11.95 -40.65 -0.40
N LYS A 15 12.37 -41.22 0.73
CA LYS A 15 12.17 -40.60 2.05
C LYS A 15 12.86 -39.23 2.15
N ASN A 16 14.10 -39.14 1.67
CA ASN A 16 14.84 -37.87 1.67
C ASN A 16 14.13 -36.82 0.80
N THR A 17 13.66 -37.20 -0.39
CA THR A 17 12.87 -36.33 -1.27
C THR A 17 11.58 -35.85 -0.59
N HIS A 18 10.85 -36.74 0.08
CA HIS A 18 9.63 -36.39 0.80
C HIS A 18 9.90 -35.39 1.94
N THR A 19 10.99 -35.58 2.71
CA THR A 19 11.41 -34.64 3.74
C THR A 19 11.76 -33.28 3.14
N GLU A 20 12.49 -33.24 2.02
CA GLU A 20 12.80 -31.98 1.35
C GLU A 20 11.53 -31.27 0.86
N GLN A 21 10.59 -32.00 0.25
CA GLN A 21 9.32 -31.43 -0.21
C GLN A 21 8.53 -30.78 0.93
N LEU A 22 8.42 -31.44 2.08
CA LEU A 22 7.78 -30.86 3.27
C LEU A 22 8.51 -29.60 3.74
N GLY A 23 9.85 -29.64 3.79
CA GLY A 23 10.66 -28.47 4.13
C GLY A 23 10.44 -27.28 3.19
N ARG A 24 10.34 -27.53 1.88
CA ARG A 24 10.04 -26.49 0.88
C ARG A 24 8.64 -25.90 1.04
N LEU A 25 7.63 -26.72 1.37
CA LEU A 25 6.27 -26.25 1.64
C LEU A 25 6.21 -25.38 2.90
N HIS A 26 6.92 -25.78 3.96
CA HIS A 26 7.06 -24.96 5.16
C HIS A 26 7.71 -23.60 4.85
N LEU A 27 8.79 -23.59 4.08
CA LEU A 27 9.47 -22.35 3.70
C LEU A 27 8.55 -21.44 2.86
N LYS A 28 7.87 -21.97 1.85
CA LYS A 28 6.91 -21.21 1.04
C LYS A 28 5.82 -20.59 1.91
N HIS A 29 5.22 -21.38 2.80
CA HIS A 29 4.22 -20.89 3.74
C HIS A 29 4.77 -19.78 4.64
N GLN A 30 5.97 -19.96 5.19
CA GLN A 30 6.60 -18.97 6.06
C GLN A 30 6.79 -17.65 5.32
N THR A 31 7.34 -17.68 4.10
CA THR A 31 7.54 -16.47 3.28
C THR A 31 6.23 -15.73 3.02
N GLU A 32 5.13 -16.43 2.76
CA GLU A 32 3.82 -15.81 2.57
C GLU A 32 3.27 -15.20 3.87
N CYS A 33 3.46 -15.88 5.00
CA CYS A 33 3.06 -15.36 6.31
C CYS A 33 3.89 -14.14 6.75
N ASP A 34 5.18 -14.13 6.44
CA ASP A 34 6.07 -12.99 6.70
C ASP A 34 5.63 -11.77 5.89
N LEU A 35 5.32 -11.94 4.60
CA LEU A 35 4.79 -10.86 3.76
C LEU A 35 3.48 -10.27 4.32
N LEU A 36 2.57 -11.12 4.79
CA LEU A 36 1.32 -10.67 5.41
C LEU A 36 1.58 -9.87 6.70
N GLU A 37 2.56 -10.28 7.51
CA GLU A 37 2.94 -9.55 8.72
C GLU A 37 3.66 -8.24 8.40
N ASP A 38 4.49 -8.19 7.35
CA ASP A 38 5.11 -6.96 6.88
C ASP A 38 4.05 -5.93 6.47
N MET A 39 3.09 -6.33 5.62
CA MET A 39 2.00 -5.45 5.19
C MET A 39 1.16 -4.95 6.37
N ARG A 40 0.86 -5.85 7.31
CA ARG A 40 0.14 -5.50 8.53
C ARG A 40 0.91 -4.50 9.37
N THR A 41 2.16 -4.80 9.73
CA THR A 41 2.93 -3.95 10.63
C THR A 41 3.25 -2.59 10.00
N TYR A 42 3.52 -2.57 8.69
CA TYR A 42 3.69 -1.33 7.93
C TYR A 42 2.42 -0.48 7.93
N SER A 43 1.25 -1.06 7.61
CA SER A 43 -0.03 -0.32 7.61
C SER A 43 -0.37 0.26 8.99
N GLN A 44 -0.13 -0.49 10.07
CA GLN A 44 -0.32 0.00 11.44
C GLN A 44 0.58 1.20 11.76
N LYS A 45 1.89 1.08 11.47
CA LYS A 45 2.85 2.17 11.71
C LYS A 45 2.50 3.41 10.88
N LYS A 46 2.12 3.21 9.62
CA LYS A 46 1.70 4.29 8.73
C LYS A 46 0.46 5.00 9.26
N ALA A 47 -0.57 4.27 9.69
CA ALA A 47 -1.78 4.85 10.29
C ALA A 47 -1.46 5.69 11.53
N THR A 48 -0.54 5.24 12.39
CA THR A 48 -0.09 6.03 13.56
C THR A 48 0.60 7.32 13.13
N LEU A 49 1.53 7.27 12.18
CA LEU A 49 2.24 8.45 11.69
C LEU A 49 1.28 9.49 11.07
N GLU A 50 0.33 9.03 10.26
CA GLU A 50 -0.69 9.89 9.66
C GLU A 50 -1.57 10.55 10.72
N ARG A 51 -1.95 9.80 11.76
CA ARG A 51 -2.73 10.31 12.89
C ARG A 51 -1.97 11.37 13.67
N ASP A 52 -0.71 11.12 13.99
CA ASP A 52 0.13 12.05 14.73
C ASP A 52 0.33 13.36 13.94
N TYR A 53 0.62 13.24 12.64
CA TYR A 53 0.73 14.39 11.74
C TYR A 53 -0.56 15.20 11.70
N ALA A 54 -1.70 14.54 11.45
CA ALA A 54 -2.98 15.21 11.32
C ALA A 54 -3.41 15.88 12.63
N GLN A 55 -3.23 15.23 13.78
CA GLN A 55 -3.54 15.79 15.10
C GLN A 55 -2.65 17.00 15.43
N ALA A 56 -1.34 16.92 15.16
CA ALA A 56 -0.43 18.03 15.40
C ALA A 56 -0.81 19.28 14.58
N LEU A 57 -1.11 19.08 13.28
CA LEU A 57 -1.51 20.17 12.40
C LEU A 57 -2.90 20.73 12.74
N GLN A 58 -3.86 19.86 13.10
CA GLN A 58 -5.19 20.27 13.55
C GLN A 58 -5.11 21.10 14.84
N LYS A 59 -4.26 20.69 15.80
CA LYS A 59 -4.01 21.45 17.03
C LYS A 59 -3.43 22.83 16.75
N LEU A 60 -2.47 22.92 15.83
CA LEU A 60 -1.88 24.19 15.39
C LEU A 60 -2.94 25.11 14.80
N ALA A 61 -3.73 24.63 13.84
CA ALA A 61 -4.78 25.45 13.21
C ALA A 61 -5.83 25.92 14.24
N ASN A 62 -6.28 25.03 15.12
CA ASN A 62 -7.23 25.35 16.18
C ASN A 62 -6.69 26.38 17.20
N GLN A 63 -5.38 26.45 17.41
CA GLN A 63 -4.78 27.47 18.27
C GLN A 63 -5.01 28.89 17.70
N TYR A 64 -4.86 29.06 16.39
CA TYR A 64 -5.03 30.36 15.74
C TYR A 64 -6.50 30.71 15.49
N LEU A 65 -7.38 29.71 15.35
CA LEU A 65 -8.83 29.92 15.20
C LEU A 65 -9.49 30.49 16.46
N LYS A 66 -8.87 30.35 17.63
CA LYS A 66 -9.35 30.96 18.88
C LYS A 66 -9.12 32.46 18.97
N ARG A 67 -8.40 33.06 18.02
CA ARG A 67 -8.12 34.50 18.01
C ARG A 67 -9.31 35.25 17.41
N ASP A 68 -9.62 36.40 17.99
CA ASP A 68 -10.57 37.34 17.40
C ASP A 68 -9.91 38.12 16.27
N TRP A 69 -10.68 38.38 15.21
CA TRP A 69 -10.22 39.11 14.04
C TRP A 69 -11.18 40.26 13.71
N PRO A 70 -10.66 41.45 13.35
CA PRO A 70 -11.48 42.59 12.97
C PRO A 70 -12.42 42.26 11.81
N GLY A 71 -13.66 42.75 11.85
CA GLY A 71 -14.60 42.54 10.76
C GLY A 71 -15.09 41.11 10.55
N ILE A 72 -14.84 40.19 11.49
CA ILE A 72 -15.40 38.83 11.47
C ILE A 72 -16.33 38.67 12.68
N LYS A 73 -17.62 38.52 12.42
CA LYS A 73 -18.59 38.19 13.46
C LYS A 73 -18.72 36.67 13.62
N PRO A 74 -18.79 36.12 14.84
CA PRO A 74 -18.94 34.69 15.06
C PRO A 74 -20.19 34.08 14.41
N ASP A 75 -21.27 34.86 14.32
CA ASP A 75 -22.58 34.44 13.78
C ASP A 75 -22.70 34.61 12.26
N ASP A 76 -21.70 35.20 11.57
CA ASP A 76 -21.76 35.35 10.12
C ASP A 76 -21.59 34.00 9.42
N GLN A 77 -22.68 33.48 8.86
CA GLN A 77 -22.72 32.19 8.17
C GLN A 77 -21.93 32.18 6.85
N ARG A 78 -21.50 33.34 6.33
CA ARG A 78 -20.74 33.44 5.07
C ARG A 78 -19.50 34.30 5.23
N THR A 79 -18.34 33.69 4.99
CA THR A 79 -17.06 34.39 4.90
C THR A 79 -17.02 35.29 3.66
N ASP A 80 -16.82 36.59 3.86
CA ASP A 80 -16.52 37.50 2.75
C ASP A 80 -15.03 37.42 2.40
N TYR A 81 -14.73 36.75 1.29
CA TYR A 81 -13.35 36.53 0.83
C TYR A 81 -12.63 37.79 0.31
N ARG A 82 -13.27 38.97 0.37
CA ARG A 82 -12.60 40.26 0.16
C ARG A 82 -11.86 40.74 1.42
N ASN A 83 -12.32 40.31 2.60
CA ASN A 83 -11.67 40.57 3.89
C ASN A 83 -10.45 39.65 4.06
N VAL A 84 -9.27 40.22 4.31
CA VAL A 84 -8.03 39.45 4.48
C VAL A 84 -8.10 38.51 5.68
N TYR A 85 -8.73 38.95 6.77
CA TYR A 85 -8.91 38.14 7.97
C TYR A 85 -9.87 36.97 7.70
N GLY A 86 -10.92 37.20 6.90
CA GLY A 86 -11.88 36.17 6.51
C GLY A 86 -11.21 35.03 5.73
N VAL A 87 -10.35 35.38 4.77
CA VAL A 87 -9.55 34.42 4.01
C VAL A 87 -8.56 33.67 4.91
N TRP A 88 -7.88 34.36 5.82
CA TRP A 88 -6.97 33.70 6.78
C TRP A 88 -7.70 32.70 7.68
N ARG A 89 -8.86 33.08 8.22
CA ARG A 89 -9.71 32.17 9.00
C ARG A 89 -10.13 30.95 8.17
N ALA A 90 -10.61 31.15 6.94
CA ALA A 90 -11.00 30.06 6.05
C ALA A 90 -9.84 29.10 5.73
N TYR A 91 -8.61 29.63 5.61
CA TYR A 91 -7.42 28.79 5.42
C TYR A 91 -7.16 27.86 6.62
N LEU A 92 -7.28 28.39 7.84
CA LEU A 92 -7.15 27.60 9.06
C LEU A 92 -8.27 26.56 9.19
N GLU A 93 -9.52 26.93 8.89
CA GLU A 93 -10.67 26.02 8.86
C GLU A 93 -10.47 24.90 7.82
N GLY A 94 -10.00 25.23 6.62
CA GLY A 94 -9.66 24.24 5.60
C GLY A 94 -8.54 23.30 6.03
N THR A 95 -7.56 23.78 6.79
CA THR A 95 -6.51 22.94 7.39
C THR A 95 -7.11 21.95 8.41
N VAL A 96 -8.06 22.40 9.25
CA VAL A 96 -8.79 21.54 10.18
C VAL A 96 -9.63 20.50 9.43
N GLN A 97 -10.28 20.90 8.35
CA GLN A 97 -11.09 20.01 7.51
C GLN A 97 -10.24 18.90 6.88
N VAL A 98 -9.10 19.26 6.27
CA VAL A 98 -8.19 18.31 5.62
C VAL A 98 -7.58 17.35 6.63
N THR A 99 -7.15 17.84 7.79
CA THR A 99 -6.59 16.99 8.85
C THR A 99 -7.65 16.05 9.43
N GLN A 100 -8.89 16.50 9.58
CA GLN A 100 -10.00 15.63 10.00
C GLN A 100 -10.31 14.55 8.96
N SER A 101 -10.35 14.89 7.67
CA SER A 101 -10.53 13.92 6.60
C SER A 101 -9.41 12.87 6.61
N ARG A 102 -8.16 13.31 6.78
CA ARG A 102 -6.99 12.42 6.88
C ARG A 102 -7.08 11.45 8.07
N LEU A 103 -7.56 11.91 9.23
CA LEU A 103 -7.82 11.05 10.39
C LEU A 103 -8.84 9.96 10.10
N ASN A 104 -9.90 10.28 9.36
CA ASN A 104 -10.92 9.31 8.99
C ASN A 104 -10.37 8.27 8.01
N VAL A 105 -9.70 8.73 6.95
CA VAL A 105 -9.20 7.87 5.87
C VAL A 105 -8.03 6.99 6.34
N CYS A 106 -7.22 7.43 7.31
CA CYS A 106 -6.13 6.60 7.83
C CYS A 106 -6.59 5.35 8.60
N GLU A 107 -7.86 5.29 9.03
CA GLU A 107 -8.46 4.07 9.61
C GLU A 107 -8.63 2.95 8.56
N ASN A 108 -8.64 3.29 7.27
CA ASN A 108 -8.68 2.31 6.17
C ASN A 108 -7.43 1.42 6.17
N TYR A 109 -6.26 1.95 6.56
CA TYR A 109 -5.06 1.12 6.75
C TYR A 109 -5.26 0.00 7.76
N LYS A 110 -6.07 0.25 8.79
CA LYS A 110 -6.37 -0.75 9.80
C LYS A 110 -7.44 -1.74 9.29
N SER A 111 -8.56 -1.21 8.84
CA SER A 111 -9.76 -1.99 8.51
C SER A 111 -9.64 -2.79 7.21
N ASP A 112 -8.99 -2.24 6.18
CA ASP A 112 -8.88 -2.87 4.86
C ASP A 112 -7.60 -3.68 4.67
N ILE A 113 -6.58 -3.48 5.53
CA ILE A 113 -5.26 -4.11 5.37
C ILE A 113 -4.83 -4.85 6.65
N SER A 114 -4.58 -4.14 7.76
CA SER A 114 -4.02 -4.76 8.97
C SER A 114 -4.85 -5.93 9.51
N ASP A 115 -6.15 -5.70 9.72
CA ASP A 115 -7.03 -6.69 10.35
C ASP A 115 -7.35 -7.87 9.40
N PRO A 116 -7.61 -7.64 8.09
CA PRO A 116 -7.69 -8.71 7.10
C PRO A 116 -6.41 -9.52 6.96
N ALA A 117 -5.24 -8.87 6.91
CA ALA A 117 -3.95 -9.56 6.78
C ALA A 117 -3.66 -10.45 7.99
N LYS A 118 -3.97 -9.98 9.21
CA LYS A 118 -3.91 -10.80 10.44
C LYS A 118 -4.80 -12.04 10.31
N THR A 119 -6.03 -11.86 9.84
CA THR A 119 -7.03 -12.94 9.72
C THR A 119 -6.60 -13.97 8.68
N LEU A 120 -6.12 -13.51 7.52
CA LEU A 120 -5.61 -14.38 6.46
C LEU A 120 -4.39 -15.18 6.91
N ARG A 121 -3.48 -14.58 7.68
CA ARG A 121 -2.32 -15.30 8.22
C ARG A 121 -2.74 -16.46 9.13
N LEU A 122 -3.66 -16.22 10.06
CA LEU A 122 -4.20 -17.28 10.93
C LEU A 122 -4.88 -18.39 10.12
N TYR A 123 -5.58 -18.05 9.05
CA TYR A 123 -6.14 -19.04 8.13
C TYR A 123 -5.05 -19.85 7.43
N LYS A 124 -3.97 -19.21 6.95
CA LYS A 124 -2.84 -19.89 6.32
C LYS A 124 -2.17 -20.87 7.28
N GLU A 125 -1.99 -20.52 8.55
CA GLU A 125 -1.41 -21.41 9.57
C GLU A 125 -2.24 -22.70 9.73
N GLN A 126 -3.57 -22.60 9.64
CA GLN A 126 -4.46 -23.76 9.66
C GLN A 126 -4.37 -24.58 8.37
N GLN A 127 -4.25 -23.93 7.21
CA GLN A 127 -4.09 -24.61 5.92
C GLN A 127 -2.78 -25.39 5.84
N LEU A 128 -1.68 -24.85 6.39
CA LEU A 128 -0.41 -25.58 6.46
C LEU A 128 -0.58 -26.90 7.21
N LYS A 129 -1.19 -26.88 8.41
CA LYS A 129 -1.41 -28.11 9.20
C LYS A 129 -2.16 -29.16 8.40
N LYS A 130 -3.28 -28.78 7.76
CA LYS A 130 -4.07 -29.69 6.93
C LYS A 130 -3.28 -30.24 5.74
N CYS A 131 -2.52 -29.38 5.06
CA CYS A 131 -1.69 -29.78 3.92
C CYS A 131 -0.61 -30.78 4.32
N ILE A 132 0.13 -30.51 5.40
CA ILE A 132 1.20 -31.39 5.89
C ILE A 132 0.63 -32.72 6.39
N ASP A 133 -0.49 -32.71 7.13
CA ASP A 133 -1.14 -33.94 7.63
C ASP A 133 -1.68 -34.82 6.49
N GLN A 134 -2.22 -34.20 5.43
CA GLN A 134 -2.71 -34.93 4.26
C GLN A 134 -1.53 -35.47 3.44
N LEU A 135 -0.56 -34.62 3.10
CA LEU A 135 0.58 -35.01 2.28
C LEU A 135 1.45 -36.05 2.98
N GLY A 136 1.63 -35.94 4.30
CA GLY A 136 2.37 -36.92 5.09
C GLY A 136 1.75 -38.32 5.05
N ARG A 137 0.42 -38.42 5.08
CA ARG A 137 -0.30 -39.70 4.93
C ARG A 137 -0.08 -40.31 3.55
N ILE A 138 -0.26 -39.52 2.49
CA ILE A 138 -0.05 -39.97 1.10
C ILE A 138 1.41 -40.39 0.87
N GLN A 139 2.36 -39.60 1.39
CA GLN A 139 3.78 -39.92 1.32
C GLN A 139 4.12 -41.23 2.05
N ALA A 140 3.45 -41.56 3.16
CA ALA A 140 3.63 -42.82 3.87
C ALA A 140 3.10 -44.01 3.04
N GLU A 141 1.91 -43.88 2.44
CA GLU A 141 1.32 -44.91 1.56
C GLU A 141 2.20 -45.19 0.34
N LEU A 142 2.79 -44.15 -0.27
CA LEU A 142 3.73 -44.30 -1.37
C LEU A 142 5.03 -44.98 -0.91
N GLN A 143 5.55 -44.61 0.26
CA GLN A 143 6.73 -45.27 0.84
C GLN A 143 6.51 -46.76 1.09
N ASP A 144 5.32 -47.16 1.54
CA ASP A 144 4.96 -48.57 1.71
C ASP A 144 4.87 -49.30 0.36
N SER A 145 4.31 -48.67 -0.67
CA SER A 145 4.28 -49.22 -2.04
C SER A 145 5.71 -49.48 -2.58
N VAL A 146 6.64 -48.55 -2.37
CA VAL A 146 8.05 -48.70 -2.79
C VAL A 146 8.80 -49.69 -1.90
N LYS A 147 8.43 -49.85 -0.63
CA LYS A 147 8.97 -50.87 0.26
C LYS A 147 8.57 -52.27 -0.20
N ASP A 148 7.34 -52.47 -0.65
CA ASP A 148 6.88 -53.75 -1.18
C ASP A 148 7.53 -54.08 -2.53
N LEU A 149 7.73 -53.07 -3.39
CA LEU A 149 8.57 -53.19 -4.58
C LEU A 149 10.00 -53.66 -4.27
N ALA A 150 10.62 -53.08 -3.23
CA ALA A 150 11.98 -53.47 -2.84
C ALA A 150 12.04 -54.92 -2.33
N LYS A 151 11.01 -55.37 -1.59
CA LYS A 151 10.89 -56.77 -1.13
C LYS A 151 10.68 -57.74 -2.28
N SER A 152 9.76 -57.45 -3.19
CA SER A 152 9.46 -58.32 -4.35
C SER A 152 10.68 -58.43 -5.27
N LYS A 153 11.39 -57.32 -5.53
CA LYS A 153 12.67 -57.30 -6.25
C LYS A 153 13.69 -58.21 -5.58
N LYS A 154 13.92 -58.07 -4.26
CA LYS A 154 14.88 -58.90 -3.54
C LYS A 154 14.55 -60.39 -3.68
N LYS A 155 13.28 -60.77 -3.47
CA LYS A 155 12.79 -62.15 -3.60
C LYS A 155 12.98 -62.70 -5.02
N TYR A 156 12.69 -61.89 -6.04
CA TYR A 156 12.91 -62.26 -7.44
C TYR A 156 14.39 -62.55 -7.72
N PHE A 157 15.29 -61.64 -7.31
CA PHE A 157 16.74 -61.81 -7.53
C PHE A 157 17.29 -63.08 -6.84
N GLU A 158 16.86 -63.35 -5.60
CA GLU A 158 17.25 -64.56 -4.86
C GLU A 158 16.79 -65.84 -5.57
N LEU A 159 15.52 -65.90 -6.00
CA LEU A 159 14.97 -67.09 -6.67
C LEU A 159 15.49 -67.29 -8.09
N GLU A 160 15.74 -66.21 -8.84
CA GLU A 160 16.37 -66.31 -10.16
C GLU A 160 17.81 -66.79 -10.05
N GLN A 161 18.58 -66.32 -9.05
CA GLN A 161 19.93 -66.81 -8.81
C GLN A 161 19.94 -68.32 -8.49
N MET A 162 19.00 -68.80 -7.68
CA MET A 162 18.84 -70.23 -7.40
C MET A 162 18.46 -71.02 -8.66
N ALA A 163 17.51 -70.52 -9.45
CA ALA A 163 17.10 -71.15 -10.70
C ALA A 163 18.27 -71.24 -11.70
N GLN A 164 19.06 -70.17 -11.82
CA GLN A 164 20.23 -70.10 -12.67
C GLN A 164 21.31 -71.12 -12.27
N ALA A 165 21.63 -71.23 -10.98
CA ALA A 165 22.58 -72.23 -10.49
C ALA A 165 22.11 -73.67 -10.79
N VAL A 166 20.80 -73.95 -10.73
CA VAL A 166 20.25 -75.26 -11.10
C VAL A 166 20.29 -75.50 -12.62
N ARG A 167 20.08 -74.47 -13.44
CA ARG A 167 20.24 -74.55 -14.91
C ARG A 167 21.69 -74.89 -15.28
N GLU A 168 22.66 -74.18 -14.70
CA GLU A 168 24.08 -74.43 -14.92
C GLU A 168 24.48 -75.85 -14.51
N LYS A 169 24.03 -76.32 -13.34
CA LYS A 169 24.27 -77.70 -12.90
C LYS A 169 23.68 -78.73 -13.87
N ALA A 170 22.46 -78.52 -14.34
CA ALA A 170 21.81 -79.40 -15.31
C ALA A 170 22.53 -79.42 -16.66
N ASP A 171 23.04 -78.27 -17.10
CA ASP A 171 23.77 -78.17 -18.36
C ASP A 171 25.15 -78.86 -18.25
N ILE A 172 25.83 -78.76 -17.10
CA ILE A 172 27.06 -79.52 -16.81
C ILE A 172 26.78 -81.03 -16.82
N GLU A 173 25.72 -81.49 -16.13
CA GLU A 173 25.33 -82.91 -16.07
C GLU A 173 24.89 -83.47 -17.44
N SER A 174 24.35 -82.62 -18.32
CA SER A 174 24.02 -83.02 -19.70
C SER A 174 25.24 -83.17 -20.61
N LYS A 175 26.34 -82.47 -20.30
CA LYS A 175 27.59 -82.46 -21.07
C LYS A 175 28.62 -83.45 -20.53
N SER A 176 28.50 -83.88 -19.27
CA SER A 176 29.42 -84.85 -18.66
C SER A 176 29.14 -86.27 -19.18
N LYS A 177 30.04 -86.79 -20.02
CA LYS A 177 30.04 -88.21 -20.39
C LYS A 177 30.63 -89.02 -19.23
N LEU A 178 29.77 -89.79 -18.56
CA LEU A 178 30.08 -90.94 -17.70
C LEU A 178 31.05 -90.69 -16.51
N GLY A 179 30.50 -90.58 -15.30
CA GLY A 179 31.27 -90.92 -14.10
C GLY A 179 31.54 -92.42 -14.07
N LEU A 180 32.81 -92.82 -14.15
CA LEU A 180 33.31 -94.21 -14.28
C LEU A 180 32.87 -95.21 -13.18
N PHE A 181 32.07 -94.78 -12.19
CA PHE A 181 31.65 -95.58 -11.04
C PHE A 181 30.15 -95.50 -10.70
N GLN A 182 29.30 -94.96 -11.59
CA GLN A 182 27.85 -94.89 -11.34
C GLN A 182 27.04 -95.76 -12.31
N SER A 183 26.05 -96.49 -11.77
CA SER A 183 25.20 -97.35 -12.60
C SER A 183 24.26 -96.52 -13.48
N ARG A 184 23.89 -97.05 -14.65
CA ARG A 184 22.95 -96.41 -15.58
C ARG A 184 21.63 -96.00 -14.91
N ILE A 185 21.16 -96.80 -13.95
CA ILE A 185 19.92 -96.56 -13.20
C ILE A 185 20.09 -95.41 -12.21
N SER A 186 21.23 -95.30 -11.52
CA SER A 186 21.46 -94.20 -10.57
C SER A 186 21.60 -92.85 -11.29
N LEU A 187 22.28 -92.83 -12.44
CA LEU A 187 22.39 -91.64 -13.30
C LEU A 187 21.01 -91.19 -13.82
N GLN A 188 20.18 -92.13 -14.27
CA GLN A 188 18.83 -91.81 -14.72
C GLN A 188 17.95 -91.23 -13.59
N LYS A 189 18.03 -91.81 -12.37
CA LYS A 189 17.32 -91.26 -11.20
C LYS A 189 17.82 -89.87 -10.80
N ALA A 190 19.13 -89.62 -10.84
CA ALA A 190 19.71 -88.31 -10.56
C ALA A 190 19.27 -87.25 -11.59
N SER A 191 19.30 -87.61 -12.88
CA SER A 191 18.85 -86.75 -13.97
C SER A 191 17.36 -86.39 -13.85
N VAL A 192 16.48 -87.36 -13.56
CA VAL A 192 15.05 -87.10 -13.32
C VAL A 192 14.85 -86.17 -12.13
N LYS A 193 15.58 -86.40 -11.02
CA LYS A 193 15.52 -85.54 -9.82
C LYS A 193 16.01 -84.12 -10.11
N LEU A 194 17.07 -83.96 -10.91
CA LEU A 194 17.58 -82.66 -11.31
C LEU A 194 16.62 -81.94 -12.26
N LYS A 195 16.00 -82.65 -13.20
CA LYS A 195 14.96 -82.09 -14.09
C LYS A 195 13.75 -81.61 -13.30
N ALA A 196 13.28 -82.38 -12.32
CA ALA A 196 12.19 -81.96 -11.42
C ALA A 196 12.57 -80.72 -10.60
N LYS A 197 13.79 -80.70 -10.02
CA LYS A 197 14.30 -79.54 -9.29
C LYS A 197 14.44 -78.29 -10.16
N ARG A 198 14.92 -78.43 -11.40
CA ARG A 198 15.00 -77.35 -12.40
C ARG A 198 13.62 -76.78 -12.70
N SER A 199 12.63 -77.64 -12.91
CA SER A 199 11.25 -77.23 -13.16
C SER A 199 10.66 -76.44 -11.98
N ASP A 200 10.83 -76.93 -10.74
CA ASP A 200 10.35 -76.26 -9.52
C ASP A 200 11.02 -74.88 -9.31
N CYS A 201 12.35 -74.81 -9.41
CA CYS A 201 13.07 -73.55 -9.27
C CYS A 201 12.68 -72.54 -10.36
N ASN A 202 12.54 -72.97 -11.62
CA ASN A 202 12.10 -72.09 -12.70
C ASN A 202 10.66 -71.57 -12.51
N SER A 203 9.75 -72.42 -12.02
CA SER A 203 8.38 -72.02 -11.70
C SER A 203 8.36 -70.96 -10.59
N LYS A 204 9.11 -71.18 -9.50
CA LYS A 204 9.24 -70.22 -8.39
C LYS A 204 9.86 -68.90 -8.82
N ALA A 205 10.92 -68.93 -9.64
CA ALA A 205 11.55 -67.73 -10.18
C ALA A 205 10.59 -66.96 -11.12
N THR A 206 9.83 -67.67 -11.96
CA THR A 206 8.81 -67.07 -12.83
C THR A 206 7.71 -66.40 -12.01
N HIS A 207 7.20 -67.07 -10.98
CA HIS A 207 6.20 -66.49 -10.10
C HIS A 207 6.73 -65.24 -9.39
N ALA A 208 7.94 -65.28 -8.83
CA ALA A 208 8.54 -64.12 -8.18
C ALA A 208 8.82 -62.95 -9.14
N ARG A 209 9.18 -63.25 -10.40
CA ARG A 209 9.32 -62.24 -11.47
C ARG A 209 7.99 -61.56 -11.76
N ASN A 210 6.90 -62.34 -11.88
CA ASN A 210 5.57 -61.78 -12.13
C ASN A 210 5.12 -60.89 -10.97
N GLU A 211 5.31 -61.32 -9.72
CA GLU A 211 5.04 -60.49 -8.53
C GLU A 211 5.86 -59.20 -8.51
N TYR A 212 7.15 -59.28 -8.88
CA TYR A 212 7.99 -58.09 -9.02
C TYR A 212 7.48 -57.14 -10.10
N LEU A 213 7.08 -57.64 -11.27
CA LEU A 213 6.54 -56.81 -12.36
C LEU A 213 5.21 -56.15 -11.97
N LEU A 214 4.32 -56.85 -11.25
CA LEU A 214 3.06 -56.29 -10.77
C LEU A 214 3.28 -55.20 -9.72
N THR A 215 4.14 -55.45 -8.72
CA THR A 215 4.49 -54.45 -7.71
C THR A 215 5.24 -53.26 -8.30
N LEU A 216 6.03 -53.46 -9.36
CA LEU A 216 6.69 -52.37 -10.11
C LEU A 216 5.66 -51.49 -10.82
N ALA A 217 4.71 -52.09 -11.53
CA ALA A 217 3.63 -51.34 -12.18
C ALA A 217 2.79 -50.56 -11.17
N ALA A 218 2.42 -51.19 -10.04
CA ALA A 218 1.65 -50.55 -8.97
C ALA A 218 2.40 -49.38 -8.32
N ALA A 219 3.69 -49.56 -7.99
CA ALA A 219 4.50 -48.50 -7.39
C ALA A 219 4.70 -47.32 -8.34
N ASN A 220 4.92 -47.58 -9.64
CA ASN A 220 5.03 -46.52 -10.65
C ASN A 220 3.70 -45.76 -10.81
N ALA A 221 2.56 -46.46 -10.89
CA ALA A 221 1.25 -45.81 -10.98
C ALA A 221 0.93 -44.95 -9.75
N HIS A 222 1.29 -45.43 -8.54
CA HIS A 222 1.14 -44.63 -7.32
C HIS A 222 2.07 -43.41 -7.33
N HIS A 223 3.31 -43.57 -7.78
CA HIS A 223 4.26 -42.47 -7.92
C HIS A 223 3.75 -41.41 -8.91
N ASP A 224 3.20 -41.81 -10.06
CA ASP A 224 2.60 -40.89 -11.03
C ASP A 224 1.43 -40.13 -10.43
N ARG A 225 0.51 -40.82 -9.75
CA ARG A 225 -0.61 -40.19 -9.05
C ARG A 225 -0.13 -39.19 -7.99
N TYR A 226 0.88 -39.56 -7.21
CA TYR A 226 1.45 -38.70 -6.18
C TYR A 226 1.90 -37.36 -6.76
N TYR A 227 2.68 -37.38 -7.85
CA TYR A 227 3.20 -36.14 -8.45
C TYR A 227 2.14 -35.36 -9.23
N GLN A 228 1.31 -36.04 -10.02
CA GLN A 228 0.37 -35.39 -10.94
C GLN A 228 -0.90 -34.90 -10.23
N THR A 229 -1.30 -35.55 -9.15
CA THR A 229 -2.57 -35.28 -8.46
C THR A 229 -2.35 -34.83 -7.03
N ASP A 230 -1.76 -35.67 -6.20
CA ASP A 230 -1.81 -35.47 -4.75
C ASP A 230 -0.94 -34.29 -4.29
N LEU A 231 0.34 -34.27 -4.71
CA LEU A 231 1.28 -33.19 -4.41
C LEU A 231 0.80 -31.86 -5.00
N ALA A 232 0.38 -31.87 -6.26
CA ALA A 232 -0.17 -30.69 -6.93
C ALA A 232 -1.41 -30.12 -6.20
N SER A 233 -2.32 -30.99 -5.74
CA SER A 233 -3.50 -30.60 -4.99
C SER A 233 -3.15 -30.01 -3.62
N CYS A 234 -2.18 -30.61 -2.91
CA CYS A 234 -1.67 -30.09 -1.64
C CYS A 234 -1.02 -28.71 -1.79
N ILE A 235 -0.20 -28.51 -2.84
CA ILE A 235 0.41 -27.20 -3.15
C ILE A 235 -0.67 -26.16 -3.42
N LYS A 236 -1.63 -26.46 -4.30
CA LYS A 236 -2.73 -25.56 -4.65
C LYS A 236 -3.59 -25.21 -3.43
N GLY A 237 -3.88 -26.19 -2.58
CA GLY A 237 -4.61 -26.00 -1.34
C GLY A 237 -3.85 -25.13 -0.33
N LEU A 238 -2.53 -25.29 -0.26
CA LEU A 238 -1.67 -24.46 0.60
C LEU A 238 -1.63 -23.00 0.14
N GLU A 239 -1.58 -22.74 -1.16
CA GLU A 239 -1.57 -21.38 -1.73
C GLU A 239 -2.88 -20.63 -1.44
N GLY A 240 -4.02 -21.28 -1.67
CA GLY A 240 -5.33 -20.66 -1.52
C GLY A 240 -5.46 -19.43 -2.43
N ASN A 241 -5.96 -18.32 -1.89
CA ASN A 241 -6.13 -17.05 -2.58
C ASN A 241 -5.27 -15.93 -1.98
N VAL A 242 -4.08 -16.27 -1.45
CA VAL A 242 -3.20 -15.29 -0.79
C VAL A 242 -2.81 -14.13 -1.72
N TYR A 243 -2.55 -14.42 -3.00
CA TYR A 243 -2.12 -13.41 -3.96
C TYR A 243 -3.22 -12.41 -4.32
N ASP A 244 -4.48 -12.86 -4.36
CA ASP A 244 -5.61 -11.95 -4.59
C ASP A 244 -5.80 -10.98 -3.44
N HIS A 245 -5.71 -11.45 -2.20
CA HIS A 245 -5.76 -10.58 -1.03
C HIS A 245 -4.60 -9.60 -0.98
N VAL A 246 -3.37 -10.07 -1.25
CA VAL A 246 -2.18 -9.21 -1.31
C VAL A 246 -2.35 -8.11 -2.36
N LYS A 247 -2.87 -8.45 -3.54
CA LYS A 247 -3.22 -7.48 -4.58
C LYS A 247 -4.26 -6.48 -4.07
N ASP A 248 -5.31 -6.94 -3.39
CA ASP A 248 -6.34 -6.06 -2.84
C ASP A 248 -5.77 -5.12 -1.77
N TYR A 249 -4.88 -5.60 -0.90
CA TYR A 249 -4.19 -4.75 0.09
C TYR A 249 -3.35 -3.65 -0.56
N LEU A 250 -2.60 -3.99 -1.62
CA LEU A 250 -1.83 -3.01 -2.39
C LEU A 250 -2.73 -1.96 -3.03
N ILE A 251 -3.87 -2.38 -3.59
CA ILE A 251 -4.87 -1.45 -4.13
C ILE A 251 -5.43 -0.55 -3.02
N SER A 252 -5.74 -1.10 -1.84
CA SER A 252 -6.23 -0.32 -0.69
C SER A 252 -5.20 0.71 -0.19
N PHE A 253 -3.91 0.37 -0.16
CA PHE A 253 -2.85 1.34 0.13
C PHE A 253 -2.93 2.54 -0.83
N CYS A 254 -2.97 2.28 -2.14
CA CYS A 254 -3.02 3.34 -3.15
C CYS A 254 -4.31 4.16 -3.08
N ARG A 255 -5.47 3.50 -2.90
CA ARG A 255 -6.77 4.18 -2.79
C ARG A 255 -6.82 5.12 -1.59
N THR A 256 -6.33 4.68 -0.45
CA THR A 256 -6.26 5.48 0.79
C THR A 256 -5.45 6.76 0.58
N GLU A 257 -4.31 6.66 -0.11
CA GLU A 257 -3.48 7.83 -0.46
C GLU A 257 -4.17 8.78 -1.44
N LEU A 258 -4.81 8.24 -2.47
CA LEU A 258 -5.53 9.04 -3.47
C LEU A 258 -6.70 9.80 -2.85
N GLU A 259 -7.44 9.17 -1.94
CA GLU A 259 -8.54 9.80 -1.21
C GLU A 259 -8.03 10.95 -0.31
N ALA A 260 -6.95 10.70 0.44
CA ALA A 260 -6.32 11.73 1.27
C ALA A 260 -5.80 12.91 0.42
N PHE A 261 -5.20 12.63 -0.75
CA PHE A 261 -4.77 13.65 -1.69
C PHE A 261 -5.95 14.46 -2.24
N GLN A 262 -7.05 13.79 -2.62
CA GLN A 262 -8.21 14.46 -3.21
C GLN A 262 -8.85 15.46 -2.25
N ALA A 263 -8.90 15.13 -0.95
CA ALA A 263 -9.37 16.05 0.09
C ALA A 263 -8.46 17.28 0.22
N VAL A 264 -7.13 17.08 0.23
CA VAL A 264 -6.14 18.18 0.26
C VAL A 264 -6.31 19.07 -0.98
N HIS A 265 -6.31 18.46 -2.17
CA HIS A 265 -6.39 19.17 -3.44
C HIS A 265 -7.67 20.00 -3.53
N SER A 266 -8.83 19.41 -3.26
CA SER A 266 -10.12 20.10 -3.40
C SER A 266 -10.22 21.31 -2.46
N THR A 267 -9.81 21.15 -1.20
CA THR A 267 -9.87 22.21 -0.19
C THR A 267 -8.91 23.35 -0.52
N PHE A 268 -7.65 23.05 -0.80
CA PHE A 268 -6.66 24.11 -1.03
C PHE A 268 -6.78 24.74 -2.42
N GLN A 269 -7.32 24.03 -3.42
CA GLN A 269 -7.66 24.63 -4.71
C GLN A 269 -8.77 25.70 -4.54
N PHE A 270 -9.80 25.39 -3.76
CA PHE A 270 -10.85 26.35 -3.42
C PHE A 270 -10.28 27.57 -2.68
N LEU A 271 -9.45 27.33 -1.64
CA LEU A 271 -8.87 28.42 -0.85
C LEU A 271 -7.89 29.28 -1.66
N LEU A 272 -7.14 28.69 -2.58
CA LEU A 272 -6.28 29.42 -3.50
C LEU A 272 -7.09 30.42 -4.34
N GLU A 273 -8.19 29.96 -4.92
CA GLU A 273 -9.10 30.81 -5.68
C GLU A 273 -9.67 31.94 -4.81
N LYS A 274 -10.10 31.64 -3.58
CA LYS A 274 -10.65 32.67 -2.67
C LYS A 274 -9.60 33.65 -2.18
N SER A 275 -8.37 33.22 -1.97
CA SER A 275 -7.27 34.09 -1.54
C SER A 275 -6.95 35.18 -2.57
N SER A 276 -7.16 34.91 -3.86
CA SER A 276 -6.99 35.92 -4.91
C SER A 276 -8.02 37.06 -4.88
N ARG A 277 -9.09 36.94 -4.07
CA ARG A 277 -10.20 37.91 -4.00
C ARG A 277 -10.01 38.97 -2.91
N VAL A 278 -8.93 38.93 -2.13
CA VAL A 278 -8.65 39.92 -1.08
C VAL A 278 -8.50 41.31 -1.72
N MET A 279 -9.20 42.31 -1.17
CA MET A 279 -9.15 43.69 -1.67
C MET A 279 -8.78 44.67 -0.57
N GLN A 280 -7.74 45.47 -0.80
CA GLN A 280 -7.30 46.50 0.15
C GLN A 280 -8.42 47.51 0.45
N ASP A 281 -9.08 48.05 -0.58
CA ASP A 281 -10.14 49.06 -0.44
C ASP A 281 -11.31 48.55 0.39
N PHE A 282 -11.63 47.26 0.28
CA PHE A 282 -12.67 46.63 1.08
C PHE A 282 -12.31 46.59 2.57
N ASN A 283 -11.06 46.24 2.90
CA ASN A 283 -10.60 46.23 4.29
C ASN A 283 -10.55 47.66 4.86
N GLN A 284 -10.16 48.66 4.06
CA GLN A 284 -10.19 50.06 4.46
C GLN A 284 -11.63 50.55 4.73
N GLN A 285 -12.58 50.19 3.85
CA GLN A 285 -13.98 50.54 4.03
C GLN A 285 -14.56 49.93 5.31
N LEU A 286 -14.23 48.67 5.59
CA LEU A 286 -14.65 47.98 6.81
C LEU A 286 -14.11 48.68 8.06
N PHE A 287 -12.83 49.07 8.06
CA PHE A 287 -12.23 49.83 9.16
C PHE A 287 -12.96 51.17 9.41
N LEU A 288 -13.26 51.94 8.36
CA LEU A 288 -14.00 53.21 8.49
C LEU A 288 -15.42 52.96 9.04
N GLN A 289 -16.11 51.93 8.53
CA GLN A 289 -17.45 51.57 8.98
C GLN A 289 -17.49 51.18 10.46
N GLU A 290 -16.49 50.44 10.95
CA GLU A 290 -16.38 50.03 12.36
C GLU A 290 -15.97 51.18 13.30
N ASN A 291 -15.46 52.29 12.74
CA ASN A 291 -14.94 53.40 13.52
C ASN A 291 -15.65 54.72 13.14
N PRO A 292 -16.87 54.97 13.65
CA PRO A 292 -17.66 56.15 13.28
C PRO A 292 -16.99 57.49 13.55
N VAL A 293 -15.96 57.53 14.40
CA VAL A 293 -15.13 58.71 14.67
C VAL A 293 -14.45 59.26 13.40
N PHE A 294 -14.22 58.42 12.39
CA PHE A 294 -13.65 58.85 11.11
C PHE A 294 -14.71 59.32 10.10
N HIS A 295 -16.01 59.17 10.41
CA HIS A 295 -17.06 59.73 9.57
C HIS A 295 -17.09 61.25 9.72
N LYS A 296 -17.55 61.93 8.66
CA LYS A 296 -17.72 63.38 8.67
C LYS A 296 -18.64 63.78 9.85
N ALA A 297 -18.12 64.58 10.77
CA ALA A 297 -18.92 65.20 11.82
C ALA A 297 -19.94 66.17 11.21
N GLN A 298 -20.98 66.51 11.97
CA GLN A 298 -21.95 67.51 11.54
C GLN A 298 -21.24 68.83 11.22
N ASP A 299 -21.64 69.50 10.15
CA ASP A 299 -21.15 70.83 9.84
C ASP A 299 -21.51 71.78 11.00
N PHE A 300 -20.59 72.68 11.34
CA PHE A 300 -20.81 73.65 12.42
C PHE A 300 -21.94 74.60 12.02
N PRO A 301 -23.08 74.61 12.75
CA PRO A 301 -24.16 75.53 12.44
C PRO A 301 -23.76 76.95 12.88
N PHE A 302 -24.22 77.95 12.12
CA PHE A 302 -24.19 79.33 12.60
C PHE A 302 -25.11 79.46 13.83
N GLN A 303 -24.58 80.04 14.91
CA GLN A 303 -25.31 80.28 16.16
C GLN A 303 -25.51 81.79 16.34
N PRO A 304 -26.64 82.37 15.89
CA PRO A 304 -26.91 83.79 16.07
C PRO A 304 -27.16 84.13 17.55
N SER A 305 -26.88 85.38 17.93
CA SER A 305 -27.36 85.93 19.19
C SER A 305 -28.88 86.10 19.14
N ASP A 306 -29.56 86.10 20.29
CA ASP A 306 -31.04 86.18 20.35
C ASP A 306 -31.62 87.43 19.66
N SER A 307 -30.81 88.48 19.50
CA SER A 307 -31.17 89.73 18.82
C SER A 307 -30.78 89.77 17.34
N ASP A 308 -30.05 88.78 16.84
CA ASP A 308 -29.54 88.75 15.47
C ASP A 308 -30.51 88.00 14.54
N THR A 309 -31.00 88.73 13.54
CA THR A 309 -31.92 88.19 12.52
C THR A 309 -31.21 87.83 11.22
N SER A 310 -29.94 88.20 11.07
CA SER A 310 -29.17 87.94 9.88
C SER A 310 -28.56 86.54 9.89
N ARG A 311 -28.46 85.93 8.71
CA ARG A 311 -27.88 84.59 8.51
C ARG A 311 -26.99 84.52 7.27
N GLN A 312 -26.75 85.65 6.64
CA GLN A 312 -26.04 85.76 5.39
C GLN A 312 -24.93 86.80 5.53
N LEU A 313 -23.91 86.70 4.68
CA LEU A 313 -22.91 87.76 4.56
C LEU A 313 -23.59 89.02 4.01
N GLU A 314 -23.55 90.10 4.79
CA GLU A 314 -24.05 91.40 4.39
C GLU A 314 -22.90 92.26 3.87
N SER A 315 -23.07 92.85 2.69
CA SER A 315 -22.11 93.79 2.12
C SER A 315 -22.85 94.91 1.40
N GLU A 316 -22.52 96.16 1.72
CA GLU A 316 -23.01 97.33 1.00
C GLU A 316 -21.95 97.83 0.01
N THR A 317 -22.33 97.96 -1.26
CA THR A 317 -21.41 98.34 -2.35
C THR A 317 -20.78 99.71 -2.14
N GLY A 318 -19.46 99.80 -2.23
CA GLY A 318 -18.68 101.03 -2.05
C GLY A 318 -18.31 101.35 -0.60
N THR A 319 -18.67 100.48 0.36
CA THR A 319 -18.33 100.68 1.78
C THR A 319 -16.97 100.10 2.15
N THR A 320 -16.41 100.55 3.27
CA THR A 320 -15.22 99.96 3.90
C THR A 320 -15.39 98.48 4.24
N GLU A 321 -16.62 98.02 4.48
CA GLU A 321 -16.92 96.63 4.84
C GLU A 321 -16.77 95.69 3.63
N GLU A 322 -17.26 96.09 2.44
CA GLU A 322 -17.05 95.33 1.20
C GLU A 322 -15.56 95.15 0.88
N HIS A 323 -14.75 96.19 1.12
CA HIS A 323 -13.30 96.12 0.94
C HIS A 323 -12.64 95.19 1.97
N SER A 324 -13.15 95.16 3.21
CA SER A 324 -12.69 94.26 4.28
C SER A 324 -12.98 92.79 3.96
N LEU A 325 -14.22 92.47 3.55
CA LEU A 325 -14.63 91.14 3.12
C LEU A 325 -13.81 90.64 1.92
N ASN A 326 -13.61 91.49 0.90
CA ASN A 326 -12.77 91.16 -0.25
C ASN A 326 -11.31 90.92 0.13
N LYS A 327 -10.77 91.69 1.09
CA LYS A 327 -9.41 91.49 1.61
C LYS A 327 -9.28 90.14 2.33
N GLU A 328 -10.26 89.76 3.15
CA GLU A 328 -10.27 88.49 3.86
C GLU A 328 -10.46 87.30 2.90
N ALA A 329 -11.33 87.43 1.89
CA ALA A 329 -11.49 86.42 0.84
C ALA A 329 -10.17 86.19 0.07
N ARG A 330 -9.46 87.27 -0.33
CA ARG A 330 -8.15 87.17 -1.01
C ARG A 330 -7.09 86.53 -0.12
N LYS A 331 -7.10 86.81 1.18
CA LYS A 331 -6.20 86.21 2.16
C LYS A 331 -6.39 84.69 2.23
N TRP A 332 -7.64 84.21 2.35
CA TRP A 332 -7.92 82.76 2.34
C TRP A 332 -7.56 82.10 1.01
N ALA A 333 -7.91 82.71 -0.12
CA ALA A 333 -7.55 82.19 -1.45
C ALA A 333 -6.03 82.05 -1.63
N THR A 334 -5.25 83.05 -1.21
CA THR A 334 -3.78 83.01 -1.28
C THR A 334 -3.20 81.93 -0.38
N ARG A 335 -3.79 81.74 0.82
CA ARG A 335 -3.39 80.66 1.74
C ARG A 335 -3.61 79.28 1.11
N VAL A 336 -4.79 79.04 0.53
CA VAL A 336 -5.11 77.78 -0.16
C VAL A 336 -4.14 77.51 -1.31
N ALA A 337 -3.85 78.52 -2.14
CA ALA A 337 -2.90 78.37 -3.24
C ALA A 337 -1.47 78.04 -2.78
N ARG A 338 -1.02 78.65 -1.67
CA ARG A 338 0.29 78.34 -1.06
C ARG A 338 0.32 76.91 -0.53
N GLU A 339 -0.68 76.50 0.25
CA GLU A 339 -0.73 75.13 0.80
C GLU A 339 -0.82 74.07 -0.29
N HIS A 340 -1.56 74.33 -1.36
CA HIS A 340 -1.61 73.42 -2.50
C HIS A 340 -0.23 73.18 -3.13
N LYS A 341 0.56 74.26 -3.31
CA LYS A 341 1.95 74.15 -3.80
C LYS A 341 2.83 73.35 -2.83
N ASN A 342 2.69 73.58 -1.52
CA ASN A 342 3.42 72.83 -0.50
C ASN A 342 3.08 71.33 -0.55
N ILE A 343 1.80 70.98 -0.64
CA ILE A 343 1.34 69.57 -0.74
C ILE A 343 1.93 68.88 -1.96
N ILE A 344 1.93 69.54 -3.13
CA ILE A 344 2.53 68.99 -4.36
C ILE A 344 4.02 68.75 -4.15
N HIS A 345 4.74 69.70 -3.55
CA HIS A 345 6.16 69.56 -3.26
C HIS A 345 6.43 68.36 -2.33
N TYR A 346 5.70 68.25 -1.22
CA TYR A 346 5.84 67.12 -0.29
C TYR A 346 5.53 65.76 -0.94
N LYS A 347 4.51 65.69 -1.81
CA LYS A 347 4.19 64.46 -2.54
C LYS A 347 5.32 64.04 -3.48
N ARG A 348 5.97 64.99 -4.16
CA ARG A 348 7.14 64.72 -5.02
C ARG A 348 8.33 64.21 -4.22
N VAL A 349 8.61 64.80 -3.05
CA VAL A 349 9.72 64.39 -2.18
C VAL A 349 9.48 63.01 -1.56
N ARG A 350 8.25 62.69 -1.10
CA ARG A 350 7.91 61.35 -0.57
C ARG A 350 7.81 60.27 -1.66
N GLY A 351 7.36 60.63 -2.87
CA GLY A 351 7.24 59.68 -3.99
C GLY A 351 8.58 59.15 -4.51
N ALA A 352 9.66 59.94 -4.40
CA ALA A 352 11.00 59.55 -4.84
C ALA A 352 11.68 58.48 -3.95
N GLY A 353 11.17 58.22 -2.75
CA GLY A 353 11.75 57.25 -1.80
C GLY A 353 11.06 55.89 -1.73
N CYS A 354 10.00 55.64 -2.51
CA CYS A 354 9.13 54.46 -2.33
C CYS A 354 9.07 53.52 -3.55
N HIS A 355 10.00 53.63 -4.51
CA HIS A 355 10.08 52.76 -5.68
C HIS A 355 11.25 51.77 -5.57
N THR A 356 11.21 50.90 -4.55
CA THR A 356 11.98 49.66 -4.57
C THR A 356 11.07 48.55 -4.05
N HIS A 357 10.81 47.56 -4.90
CA HIS A 357 10.02 46.35 -4.69
C HIS A 357 8.53 46.40 -5.02
N THR A 358 8.24 46.60 -6.31
CA THR A 358 7.16 45.85 -6.96
C THR A 358 7.79 44.68 -7.72
N HIS A 359 7.75 43.49 -7.13
CA HIS A 359 8.05 42.25 -7.84
C HIS A 359 6.97 42.04 -8.91
N THR A 360 7.37 42.15 -10.17
CA THR A 360 6.59 41.72 -11.32
C THR A 360 6.51 40.20 -11.34
N HIS A 361 5.38 39.62 -10.94
CA HIS A 361 5.03 38.26 -11.32
C HIS A 361 4.49 38.28 -12.75
N THR A 362 5.35 37.95 -13.71
CA THR A 362 4.94 37.59 -15.07
C THR A 362 4.26 36.22 -15.02
N HIS A 363 2.94 36.21 -15.13
CA HIS A 363 2.20 35.00 -15.54
C HIS A 363 2.39 34.83 -17.05
N GLN A 364 3.16 33.82 -17.45
CA GLN A 364 3.13 33.30 -18.82
C GLN A 364 1.73 32.71 -19.09
N GLN A 365 0.95 33.39 -19.92
CA GLN A 365 -0.18 32.78 -20.60
C GLN A 365 0.37 31.98 -21.78
N HIS A 366 0.20 30.66 -21.73
CA HIS A 366 0.34 29.80 -22.90
C HIS A 366 -0.79 30.12 -23.88
N THR A 367 -0.45 30.81 -24.97
CA THR A 367 -1.27 30.86 -26.19
C THR A 367 -1.07 29.57 -26.97
N HIS A 368 -2.09 28.71 -27.00
CA HIS A 368 -2.25 27.73 -28.07
C HIS A 368 -2.92 28.42 -29.25
N PHE A 369 -2.22 28.49 -30.39
CA PHE A 369 -2.82 28.70 -31.71
C PHE A 369 -2.58 27.44 -32.54
N ASN A 370 -3.63 27.03 -33.26
CA ASN A 370 -3.70 25.90 -34.16
C ASN A 370 -2.63 25.90 -35.26
N THR A 371 -2.19 24.69 -35.61
CA THR A 371 -2.22 24.16 -36.99
C THR A 371 -2.71 22.74 -36.95
#